data_AF-A0A920W9H2-F1
#
_entry.id   AF-A0A920W9H2-F1
#
_cell.length_a   1.000
_cell.length_b   1.000
_cell.length_c   1.000
_cell.angle_alpha   90.00
_cell.angle_beta   90.00
_cell.angle_gamma   90.00
#
_symmetry.space_group_name_H-M   'P 1'
#
loop_
_entity.id
_entity.type
_entity.pdbx_description
1 polymer ?
#
loop_
_entity_poly.entity_id
_entity_poly.type
_entity_poly.pdbx_seq_one_letter_code
_entity_poly.pdbx_strand_id
1 'polypeptide(L)'
;MNDVLFSLMSESDKLAELSRLLGKLRFAQEGNDSDTISEIKDEVGALSRHLPEEFRVTSLLSAAQDSSPRGLEIAQLYLDRCFRLSEGEPVRHEN
;
A
#
# COMPACT_ATOMS: atom_id res chain seq x y z
N MET A 1 -1.74 -13.98 -9.39
CA MET A 1 -2.43 -15.18 -8.85
C MET A 1 -3.47 -14.85 -7.78
N ASN A 2 -3.48 -13.65 -7.17
CA ASN A 2 -4.38 -13.31 -6.04
C ASN A 2 -5.63 -12.48 -6.41
N ASP A 3 -5.91 -12.27 -7.69
CA ASP A 3 -6.98 -11.39 -8.19
C ASP A 3 -8.39 -11.79 -7.68
N VAL A 4 -8.70 -13.09 -7.72
CA VAL A 4 -9.97 -13.65 -7.20
C VAL A 4 -10.07 -13.50 -5.68
N LEU A 5 -8.95 -13.64 -4.95
CA LEU A 5 -8.95 -13.43 -3.51
C LEU A 5 -9.26 -11.98 -3.17
N PHE A 6 -8.59 -11.04 -3.84
CA PHE A 6 -8.78 -9.61 -3.61
C PHE A 6 -10.19 -9.15 -3.97
N SER A 7 -10.84 -9.71 -5.00
CA SER A 7 -12.21 -9.32 -5.34
C SER A 7 -13.25 -9.70 -4.26
N LEU A 8 -12.95 -10.69 -3.41
CA LEU A 8 -13.83 -11.16 -2.34
C LEU A 8 -13.59 -10.45 -0.99
N MET A 9 -12.48 -9.73 -0.85
CA MET A 9 -12.11 -9.05 0.39
C MET A 9 -12.90 -7.76 0.58
N SER A 10 -13.25 -7.45 1.84
CA SER A 10 -13.74 -6.11 2.17
C SER A 10 -12.64 -5.06 1.93
N GLU A 11 -13.01 -3.79 1.83
CA GLU A 11 -12.02 -2.72 1.67
C GLU A 11 -11.06 -2.65 2.86
N SER A 12 -11.55 -2.84 4.09
CA SER A 12 -10.71 -2.89 5.29
C SER A 12 -9.73 -4.07 5.27
N ASP A 13 -10.16 -5.24 4.78
CA ASP A 13 -9.26 -6.40 4.63
C ASP A 13 -8.16 -6.11 3.60
N LYS A 14 -8.51 -5.47 2.48
CA LYS A 14 -7.53 -5.08 1.46
C LYS A 14 -6.51 -4.08 2.02
N LEU A 15 -6.94 -3.15 2.87
CA LEU A 15 -6.04 -2.21 3.54
C LEU A 15 -5.14 -2.87 4.59
N ALA A 16 -5.66 -3.83 5.35
CA ALA A 16 -4.85 -4.62 6.26
C ALA A 16 -3.78 -5.41 5.50
N GLU A 17 -4.14 -5.99 4.35
CA GLU A 17 -3.22 -6.72 3.48
C GLU A 17 -2.17 -5.80 2.85
N LEU A 18 -2.56 -4.61 2.38
CA LEU A 18 -1.65 -3.59 1.88
C LEU A 18 -0.62 -3.20 2.96
N SER A 19 -1.07 -2.92 4.18
CA SER A 19 -0.21 -2.62 5.33
C SER A 19 0.79 -3.75 5.59
N ARG A 20 0.33 -5.01 5.56
CA ARG A 20 1.18 -6.19 5.71
C ARG A 20 2.23 -6.29 4.60
N LEU A 21 1.87 -6.02 3.35
CA LEU A 21 2.79 -6.06 2.20
C LEU A 21 3.86 -4.97 2.30
N LEU A 22 3.49 -3.77 2.73
CA LEU A 22 4.44 -2.66 2.94
C LEU A 22 5.42 -2.97 4.09
N GLY A 23 4.95 -3.58 5.18
CA GLY A 23 5.83 -4.07 6.24
C GLY A 23 6.85 -5.10 5.73
N LYS A 24 6.39 -6.06 4.91
CA LYS A 24 7.30 -7.03 4.27
C LYS A 24 8.28 -6.36 3.29
N LEU A 25 7.84 -5.36 2.53
CA LEU A 25 8.70 -4.62 1.61
C LEU A 25 9.87 -3.99 2.35
N ARG A 26 9.59 -3.34 3.49
CA ARG A 26 10.62 -2.75 4.35
C ARG A 26 11.63 -3.79 4.82
N PHE A 27 11.18 -4.94 5.34
CA PHE A 27 12.10 -6.00 5.77
C PHE A 27 12.94 -6.54 4.61
N ALA A 28 12.36 -6.70 3.42
CA ALA A 28 13.09 -7.15 2.23
C ALA A 28 14.14 -6.12 1.77
N GLN A 29 13.83 -4.82 1.85
CA GLN A 29 14.79 -3.74 1.58
C GLN A 29 15.95 -3.73 2.58
N GLU A 30 15.66 -3.88 3.88
CA GLU A 30 16.69 -3.98 4.92
C GLU A 30 17.61 -5.19 4.69
N GLY A 31 17.08 -6.29 4.14
CA GLY A 31 17.80 -7.50 3.78
C GLY A 31 18.46 -7.52 2.39
N ASN A 32 18.23 -6.49 1.55
CA ASN A 32 18.60 -6.50 0.12
C ASN A 32 18.05 -7.70 -0.68
N ASP A 33 16.87 -8.19 -0.31
CA ASP A 33 16.19 -9.31 -0.98
C ASP A 33 15.40 -8.81 -2.20
N SER A 34 16.09 -8.72 -3.35
CA SER A 34 15.51 -8.20 -4.59
C SER A 34 14.35 -9.03 -5.13
N ASP A 35 14.37 -10.35 -4.89
CA ASP A 35 13.34 -11.25 -5.40
C ASP A 35 12.04 -11.02 -4.63
N THR A 36 12.11 -11.00 -3.30
CA THR A 36 10.97 -10.65 -2.45
C THR A 36 10.46 -9.24 -2.73
N ILE A 37 11.34 -8.26 -2.97
CA ILE A 37 10.94 -6.89 -3.35
C ILE A 37 10.11 -6.91 -4.65
N SER A 38 10.55 -7.65 -5.67
CA SER A 38 9.85 -7.73 -6.95
C SER A 38 8.47 -8.38 -6.79
N GLU A 39 8.39 -9.48 -6.06
CA GLU A 39 7.13 -10.19 -5.80
C GLU A 39 6.11 -9.29 -5.07
N ILE A 40 6.55 -8.55 -4.05
CA ILE A 40 5.69 -7.64 -3.30
C ILE A 40 5.18 -6.51 -4.20
N LYS A 41 6.01 -5.96 -5.09
CA LYS A 41 5.58 -4.91 -6.02
C LYS A 41 4.49 -5.40 -6.98
N ASP A 42 4.63 -6.62 -7.50
CA ASP A 42 3.63 -7.23 -8.37
C ASP A 42 2.32 -7.51 -7.60
N GLU A 43 2.44 -7.96 -6.34
CA GLU A 43 1.27 -8.22 -5.49
C GLU A 43 0.53 -6.94 -5.10
N VAL A 44 1.24 -5.87 -4.71
CA VAL A 44 0.65 -4.56 -4.45
C VAL A 44 0.00 -3.98 -5.70
N GLY A 45 0.63 -4.15 -6.87
CA GLY A 45 0.06 -3.73 -8.16
C GLY A 45 -1.18 -4.51 -8.58
N ALA A 46 -1.31 -5.77 -8.15
CA ALA A 46 -2.55 -6.53 -8.32
C ALA A 46 -3.63 -6.05 -7.35
N LEU A 47 -3.29 -5.91 -6.06
CA LEU A 47 -4.21 -5.43 -5.02
C LEU A 47 -4.77 -4.04 -5.34
N SER A 48 -3.95 -3.14 -5.89
CA SER A 48 -4.36 -1.77 -6.20
C SER A 48 -5.50 -1.70 -7.22
N ARG A 49 -5.71 -2.72 -8.06
CA ARG A 49 -6.82 -2.78 -9.02
C ARG A 49 -8.18 -3.00 -8.36
N HIS A 50 -8.18 -3.41 -7.09
CA HIS A 50 -9.38 -3.69 -6.30
C HIS A 50 -9.61 -2.66 -5.18
N LEU A 51 -8.85 -1.57 -5.18
CA LEU A 51 -8.95 -0.46 -4.24
C LEU A 51 -9.40 0.81 -4.98
N PRO A 52 -10.09 1.74 -4.31
CA PRO A 52 -10.44 3.03 -4.89
C PRO A 52 -9.20 3.81 -5.36
N GLU A 53 -9.32 4.55 -6.47
CA GLU A 53 -8.22 5.35 -7.01
C GLU A 53 -7.76 6.43 -6.01
N GLU A 54 -8.69 6.95 -5.20
CA GLU A 54 -8.45 7.95 -4.16
C GLU A 54 -7.44 7.49 -3.11
N PHE A 55 -7.21 6.18 -2.98
CA PHE A 55 -6.22 5.63 -2.06
C PHE A 55 -4.79 5.84 -2.55
N ARG A 56 -4.60 6.12 -3.84
CA ARG A 56 -3.30 6.44 -4.44
C ARG A 56 -2.21 5.40 -4.14
N VAL A 57 -2.58 4.11 -4.20
CA VAL A 57 -1.70 2.98 -3.85
C VAL A 57 -0.37 2.99 -4.61
N THR A 58 -0.34 3.44 -5.86
CA THR A 58 0.90 3.59 -6.63
C THR A 58 1.84 4.65 -6.04
N SER A 59 1.30 5.78 -5.56
CA SER A 59 2.09 6.82 -4.86
C SER A 59 2.60 6.30 -3.52
N LEU A 60 1.77 5.56 -2.78
CA LEU A 60 2.15 4.87 -1.55
C LEU A 60 3.30 3.88 -1.77
N LEU A 61 3.19 3.01 -2.78
CA LEU A 61 4.25 2.05 -3.13
C LEU A 61 5.55 2.75 -3.56
N SER A 62 5.45 3.90 -4.24
CA SER A 62 6.62 4.69 -4.63
C SER A 62 7.32 5.28 -3.40
N ALA A 63 6.56 5.81 -2.43
CA ALA A 63 7.10 6.31 -1.17
C ALA A 63 7.73 5.19 -0.33
N ALA A 64 7.08 4.02 -0.26
CA ALA A 64 7.58 2.87 0.48
C ALA A 64 8.87 2.26 -0.13
N GLN A 65 9.16 2.54 -1.40
CA GLN A 65 10.43 2.15 -2.02
C GLN A 65 11.60 3.05 -1.60
N ASP A 66 11.33 4.25 -1.08
CA ASP A 66 12.34 5.12 -0.49
C ASP A 66 12.56 4.72 0.98
N SER A 67 13.67 4.03 1.24
CA SER A 67 14.05 3.55 2.57
C SER A 67 14.62 4.64 3.49
N SER A 68 14.65 5.90 3.04
CA SER A 68 14.98 7.02 3.91
C SER A 68 13.88 7.27 4.95
N PRO A 69 14.20 7.93 6.08
CA PRO A 69 13.18 8.31 7.07
C PRO A 69 12.01 9.09 6.47
N ARG A 70 12.27 9.92 5.45
CA ARG A 70 11.25 10.71 4.75
C ARG A 70 10.32 9.83 3.92
N GLY A 71 10.86 8.86 3.18
CA GLY A 71 10.06 7.91 2.40
C GLY A 71 9.12 7.09 3.28
N LEU A 72 9.63 6.62 4.42
CA LEU A 72 8.85 5.91 5.43
C LEU A 72 7.72 6.76 6.02
N GLU A 73 8.01 8.03 6.35
CA GLU A 73 6.99 8.97 6.85
C GLU A 73 5.89 9.21 5.80
N ILE A 74 6.26 9.46 4.55
CA ILE A 74 5.31 9.68 3.46
C ILE A 74 4.45 8.42 3.24
N ALA A 75 5.05 7.22 3.26
CA ALA A 75 4.30 5.98 3.12
C ALA A 75 3.29 5.78 4.27
N GLN A 76 3.68 6.09 5.51
CA GLN A 76 2.76 6.01 6.65
C GLN A 76 1.59 7.00 6.49
N LEU A 77 1.84 8.24 6.07
CA LEU A 77 0.79 9.23 5.85
C LEU A 77 -0.22 8.80 4.77
N TYR A 78 0.25 8.19 3.68
CA TYR A 78 -0.63 7.61 2.67
C TYR A 78 -1.47 6.47 3.25
N LEU A 79 -0.87 5.58 4.04
CA LEU A 79 -1.57 4.43 4.63
C LEU A 79 -2.64 4.90 5.64
N ASP A 80 -2.31 5.83 6.53
CA ASP A 80 -3.24 6.44 7.48
C ASP A 80 -4.42 7.11 6.75
N ARG A 81 -4.12 7.82 5.66
CA ARG A 81 -5.15 8.42 4.79
C ARG A 81 -6.06 7.36 4.19
N CYS A 82 -5.53 6.23 3.71
CA CYS A 82 -6.35 5.15 3.16
C CYS A 82 -7.33 4.58 4.19
N PHE A 83 -6.87 4.35 5.43
CA PHE A 83 -7.75 3.89 6.51
C PHE A 83 -8.87 4.91 6.80
N ARG A 84 -8.55 6.20 6.91
CA ARG A 84 -9.54 7.25 7.14
C ARG A 84 -10.56 7.36 6.01
N LEU A 85 -10.12 7.23 4.75
CA LEU A 85 -11.02 7.22 3.60
C LEU A 85 -11.97 6.00 3.64
N SER A 86 -11.48 4.83 4.03
CA SER A 86 -12.32 3.62 4.16
C SER A 86 -13.37 3.73 5.27
N GLU A 87 -13.13 4.56 6.28
CA GLU A 87 -14.09 4.88 7.34
C GLU A 87 -15.12 5.94 6.91
N GLY A 88 -15.03 6.44 5.66
CA GLY A 88 -15.95 7.44 5.11
C GLY A 88 -15.55 8.88 5.39
N GLU A 89 -14.31 9.15 5.80
CA GLU A 89 -13.85 10.53 5.95
C GLU A 89 -13.66 11.18 4.56
N PRO A 90 -14.23 12.37 4.29
CA PRO A 90 -14.10 13.00 2.98
C PRO A 90 -12.65 13.42 2.70
N VAL A 91 -12.23 13.28 1.44
CA VAL A 91 -10.95 13.83 0.96
C VAL A 91 -10.97 15.35 1.19
N ARG A 92 -10.13 15.83 2.10
CA ARG A 92 -9.90 17.28 2.23
C ARG A 92 -9.15 17.73 0.99
N HIS A 93 -9.80 18.54 0.16
CA HIS A 93 -9.10 19.24 -0.91
C HIS A 93 -8.11 20.21 -0.27
N GLU A 94 -6.83 19.88 -0.34
CA GLU A 94 -5.75 20.82 -0.03
C GLU A 94 -5.71 21.85 -1.17
N ASN A 95 -6.01 23.11 -0.84
CA ASN A 95 -5.96 24.27 -1.74
C ASN A 95 -4.51 24.65 -2.08
#